data_AF-A0ABD3G3W2-F1
#
_entry.id   AF-A0ABD3G3W2-F1
#
_cell.length_a   1.000
_cell.length_b   1.000
_cell.length_c   1.000
_cell.angle_alpha   90.00
_cell.angle_beta   90.00
_cell.angle_gamma   90.00
#
_symmetry.space_group_name_H-M   'P 1'
#
loop_
_entity.id
_entity.type
_entity.pdbx_description
1 polymer ?
#
loop_
_entity_poly.entity_id
_entity_poly.type
_entity_poly.pdbx_seq_one_letter_code
_entity_poly.pdbx_strand_id
1 'polypeptide(L)'
;MVWYIQLDRIAGSLGAAMVFICYLFANFFVQVYAPNNFERPGWQIALAVHCFAWIMQFISHGVFERRKPALFDSLDQALVTAPMFVLLEALFAFGYRPELYERVSAAAKANIKAFRATGKTL
;
A
#
# COMPACT_ATOMS: atom_id res chain seq x y z
N MET A 1 -10.23 -6.79 7.09
CA MET A 1 -11.19 -6.51 6.00
C MET A 1 -12.44 -5.78 6.51
N VAL A 2 -13.09 -6.24 7.58
CA VAL A 2 -14.27 -5.55 8.16
C VAL A 2 -14.02 -4.06 8.43
N TRP A 3 -12.88 -3.73 9.05
CA TRP A 3 -12.48 -2.34 9.30
C TRP A 3 -12.41 -1.49 8.01
N TYR A 4 -11.85 -2.03 6.93
CA TYR A 4 -11.75 -1.33 5.64
C TYR A 4 -13.11 -1.08 4.99
N ILE A 5 -14.01 -2.04 5.07
CA ILE A 5 -15.38 -1.92 4.54
C ILE A 5 -16.18 -0.89 5.34
N GLN A 6 -15.94 -0.77 6.65
CA GLN A 6 -16.56 0.26 7.48
C GLN A 6 -16.03 1.66 7.13
N LEU A 7 -14.74 1.78 6.81
CA LEU A 7 -14.12 3.05 6.43
C LEU A 7 -14.67 3.58 5.10
N ASP A 8 -14.71 2.73 4.07
CA ASP A 8 -15.38 3.02 2.81
C ASP A 8 -15.95 1.72 2.22
N ARG A 9 -17.26 1.67 2.02
CA ARG A 9 -17.92 0.42 1.60
C ARG A 9 -17.48 -0.07 0.23
N ILE A 10 -17.22 0.83 -0.72
CA ILE A 10 -16.89 0.46 -2.10
C ILE A 10 -15.40 0.13 -2.18
N ALA A 11 -14.53 1.07 -1.80
CA ALA A 11 -13.09 0.86 -1.83
C ALA A 11 -12.66 -0.27 -0.88
N GLY A 12 -13.26 -0.35 0.31
CA GLY A 12 -13.00 -1.42 1.26
C GLY A 12 -13.47 -2.79 0.77
N SER A 13 -14.60 -2.89 0.08
CA SER A 13 -15.05 -4.15 -0.51
C SER A 13 -14.17 -4.56 -1.69
N LEU A 14 -13.76 -3.61 -2.53
CA LEU A 14 -12.79 -3.86 -3.61
C LEU A 14 -11.45 -4.36 -3.05
N GLY A 15 -10.92 -3.68 -2.03
CA GLY A 15 -9.70 -4.11 -1.35
C GLY A 15 -9.83 -5.50 -0.73
N ALA A 16 -10.97 -5.81 -0.11
CA ALA A 16 -11.24 -7.14 0.42
C ALA A 16 -11.27 -8.22 -0.69
N ALA A 17 -11.91 -7.92 -1.83
CA ALA A 17 -11.92 -8.81 -2.99
C ALA A 17 -10.51 -9.02 -3.56
N MET A 18 -9.71 -7.96 -3.70
CA MET A 18 -8.32 -8.05 -4.16
C MET A 18 -7.48 -8.92 -3.23
N VAL A 19 -7.56 -8.72 -1.91
CA VAL A 19 -6.85 -9.56 -0.93
C VAL A 19 -7.30 -11.01 -1.02
N PHE A 20 -8.60 -11.26 -1.17
CA PHE A 20 -9.12 -12.62 -1.32
C PHE A 20 -8.60 -13.29 -2.60
N ILE A 21 -8.55 -12.58 -3.72
CA ILE A 21 -7.97 -13.08 -4.97
C ILE A 21 -6.47 -13.37 -4.79
N CYS A 22 -5.71 -12.46 -4.15
CA CYS A 22 -4.30 -12.70 -3.84
C CYS A 22 -4.10 -13.91 -2.95
N TYR A 23 -5.00 -14.14 -1.97
CA TYR A 23 -4.96 -15.33 -1.12
C TYR A 23 -5.20 -16.61 -1.93
N LEU A 24 -6.21 -16.64 -2.80
CA LEU A 24 -6.47 -17.79 -3.68
C LEU A 24 -5.27 -18.06 -4.60
N PHE A 25 -4.72 -17.02 -5.21
CA PHE A 25 -3.54 -17.11 -6.06
C PHE A 25 -2.32 -17.63 -5.29
N ALA A 26 -2.06 -17.10 -4.10
CA ALA A 26 -0.92 -17.54 -3.28
C ALA A 26 -1.03 -19.01 -2.89
N ASN A 27 -2.23 -19.48 -2.54
CA ASN A 27 -2.47 -20.89 -2.23
C ASN A 27 -2.28 -21.78 -3.47
N PHE A 28 -2.86 -21.40 -4.60
CA PHE A 28 -2.64 -22.11 -5.87
C PHE A 28 -1.15 -22.16 -6.23
N PHE A 29 -0.45 -21.03 -6.10
CA PHE A 29 0.97 -20.93 -6.41
C PHE A 29 1.81 -21.84 -5.54
N VAL A 30 1.63 -21.80 -4.21
CA VAL A 30 2.46 -22.58 -3.28
C VAL A 30 2.13 -24.07 -3.32
N GLN A 31 0.86 -24.44 -3.45
CA GLN A 31 0.42 -25.84 -3.34
C GLN A 31 0.47 -26.60 -4.68
N VAL A 32 0.21 -25.91 -5.79
CA VAL A 32 0.04 -26.56 -7.10
C VAL A 32 1.14 -26.13 -8.06
N TYR A 33 1.29 -24.83 -8.30
CA TYR A 33 2.18 -24.38 -9.37
C TYR A 33 3.66 -24.62 -9.01
N ALA A 34 4.06 -24.20 -7.81
CA ALA A 34 5.47 -24.19 -7.44
C ALA A 34 6.11 -25.59 -7.38
N PRO A 35 5.49 -26.60 -6.73
CA PRO A 35 6.06 -27.94 -6.67
C PRO A 35 6.20 -28.64 -8.03
N ASN A 36 5.36 -28.27 -9.01
CA ASN A 36 5.36 -28.88 -10.34
C ASN A 36 6.30 -28.18 -11.34
N ASN A 37 6.73 -26.94 -11.05
CA ASN A 37 7.48 -26.11 -11.99
C ASN A 37 8.83 -25.63 -11.44
N PHE A 38 9.03 -25.69 -10.13
CA PHE A 38 10.28 -25.31 -9.48
C PHE A 38 10.72 -26.43 -8.56
N GLU A 39 12.00 -26.79 -8.62
CA GLU A 39 12.64 -27.77 -7.72
C GLU A 39 12.83 -27.23 -6.29
N ARG A 40 11.95 -26.32 -5.84
CA ARG A 40 12.03 -25.60 -4.57
C ARG A 40 10.64 -25.39 -3.96
N PRO A 41 10.51 -25.38 -2.63
CA PRO A 41 9.25 -25.03 -1.98
C PRO A 41 8.77 -23.63 -2.36
N GLY A 42 7.48 -23.49 -2.74
CA GLY A 42 6.92 -22.22 -3.22
C GLY A 42 7.03 -21.06 -2.23
N TRP A 43 7.08 -21.34 -0.92
CA TRP A 43 7.26 -20.31 0.11
C TRP A 43 8.63 -19.61 0.02
N GLN A 44 9.67 -20.29 -0.47
CA GLN A 44 11.00 -19.67 -0.65
C GLN A 44 10.97 -18.63 -1.76
N ILE A 45 10.24 -18.93 -2.84
CA ILE A 45 10.03 -17.98 -3.95
C ILE A 45 9.20 -16.80 -3.45
N ALA A 46 8.10 -17.06 -2.73
CA ALA A 46 7.27 -16.02 -2.15
C ALA A 46 8.06 -15.11 -1.19
N LEU A 47 8.95 -15.68 -0.36
CA LEU A 47 9.82 -14.91 0.54
C LEU A 47 10.80 -14.03 -0.22
N ALA A 48 11.43 -14.54 -1.28
CA ALA A 48 12.32 -13.75 -2.12
C ALA A 48 11.59 -12.56 -2.77
N VAL A 49 10.39 -12.79 -3.31
CA VAL A 49 9.53 -11.73 -3.87
C VAL A 49 9.15 -10.71 -2.79
N HIS A 50 8.81 -11.17 -1.58
CA HIS A 50 8.45 -10.30 -0.47
C HIS A 50 9.62 -9.38 -0.05
N CYS A 51 10.82 -9.93 0.13
CA CYS A 51 12.02 -9.16 0.44
C CYS A 51 12.35 -8.16 -0.67
N PHE A 52 12.27 -8.58 -1.93
CA PHE A 52 12.49 -7.69 -3.07
C PHE A 52 11.50 -6.52 -3.07
N ALA A 53 10.21 -6.78 -2.84
CA ALA A 53 9.19 -5.74 -2.79
C ALA A 53 9.45 -4.71 -1.67
N TRP A 54 9.87 -5.16 -0.47
CA TRP A 54 10.24 -4.27 0.63
C TRP A 54 11.47 -3.42 0.32
N ILE A 55 12.50 -4.02 -0.27
CA ILE A 55 13.70 -3.28 -0.70
C ILE A 55 13.30 -2.18 -1.68
N MET A 56 12.45 -2.51 -2.67
CA MET A 56 11.96 -1.54 -3.64
C MET A 56 11.14 -0.42 -2.99
N GLN A 57 10.31 -0.72 -1.98
CA GLN A 57 9.59 0.32 -1.22
C GLN A 57 10.53 1.27 -0.49
N PHE A 58 11.55 0.74 0.21
CA PHE A 58 12.51 1.58 0.91
C PHE A 58 13.37 2.43 -0.04
N ILE A 59 13.78 1.87 -1.18
CA ILE A 59 14.48 2.62 -2.23
C ILE A 59 13.58 3.72 -2.79
N SER A 60 12.31 3.42 -3.06
CA SER A 60 11.32 4.39 -3.56
C SER A 60 11.19 5.58 -2.60
N HIS A 61 10.92 5.32 -1.33
CA HIS A 61 10.80 6.37 -0.32
C HIS A 61 12.10 7.15 -0.10
N GLY A 62 13.24 6.45 0.02
CA GLY A 62 14.52 7.08 0.34
C GLY A 62 15.12 7.88 -0.82
N VAL A 63 15.09 7.33 -2.04
CA VAL A 63 15.78 7.93 -3.20
C VAL A 63 14.85 8.86 -3.98
N PHE A 64 13.62 8.43 -4.26
CA PHE A 64 12.73 9.16 -5.16
C PHE A 64 11.88 10.17 -4.40
N GLU A 65 11.29 9.77 -3.27
CA GLU A 65 10.49 10.70 -2.46
C GLU A 65 11.34 11.54 -1.51
N ARG A 66 12.56 11.08 -1.20
CA ARG A 66 13.45 11.65 -0.18
C ARG A 66 12.74 11.82 1.17
N ARG A 67 11.89 10.86 1.54
CA ARG A 67 11.13 10.86 2.79
C ARG A 67 11.39 9.60 3.57
N LYS A 68 11.40 9.75 4.90
CA LYS A 68 11.34 8.61 5.81
C LYS A 68 10.02 7.84 5.59
N PRO A 69 10.05 6.50 5.55
CA PRO A 69 8.84 5.69 5.53
C PRO A 69 7.96 5.96 6.77
N ALA A 70 6.65 6.06 6.57
CA ALA A 70 5.68 6.24 7.65
C ALA A 70 5.75 5.13 8.73
N LEU A 71 6.33 3.97 8.39
CA LEU A 71 6.64 2.87 9.31
C LEU A 71 7.38 3.35 10.57
N PHE A 72 8.25 4.36 10.43
CA PHE A 72 9.03 4.89 11.54
C PHE A 72 8.34 6.02 12.30
N ASP A 73 7.14 6.46 11.90
CA ASP A 73 6.35 7.50 12.56
C ASP A 73 5.11 6.94 13.25
N SER A 74 4.42 6.01 12.60
CA SER A 74 3.18 5.41 13.11
C SER A 74 2.93 4.05 12.46
N LEU A 75 3.13 2.98 13.23
CA LEU A 75 2.99 1.59 12.76
C LEU A 75 1.55 1.29 12.32
N ASP A 76 0.56 1.85 13.01
CA ASP A 76 -0.85 1.75 12.69
C ASP A 76 -1.18 2.40 11.33
N GLN A 77 -0.66 3.59 11.06
CA GLN A 77 -0.88 4.24 9.76
C GLN A 77 -0.17 3.46 8.65
N ALA A 78 1.05 3.00 8.90
CA ALA A 78 1.85 2.28 7.91
C ALA A 78 1.26 0.91 7.52
N LEU A 79 0.72 0.15 8.47
CA LEU A 79 0.22 -1.21 8.19
C LEU A 79 -1.28 -1.26 7.92
N VAL A 80 -2.07 -0.42 8.60
CA VAL A 80 -3.53 -0.43 8.46
C VAL A 80 -3.97 0.62 7.46
N THR A 81 -3.44 1.84 7.48
CA THR A 81 -3.99 2.90 6.61
C THR A 81 -3.37 2.90 5.22
N ALA A 82 -2.09 2.53 5.08
CA ALA A 82 -1.38 2.59 3.81
C ALA A 82 -2.02 1.79 2.66
N PRO A 83 -2.53 0.55 2.85
CA PRO A 83 -3.20 -0.19 1.77
C PRO A 83 -4.43 0.54 1.21
N MET A 84 -5.22 1.18 2.09
CA MET A 84 -6.36 1.98 1.64
C MET A 84 -5.93 3.29 1.00
N PHE A 85 -4.85 3.90 1.48
CA PHE A 85 -4.29 5.10 0.86
C PHE A 85 -3.93 4.85 -0.61
N VAL A 86 -3.16 3.80 -0.90
CA VAL A 86 -2.75 3.45 -2.27
C VAL A 86 -3.96 3.11 -3.14
N LEU A 87 -4.92 2.33 -2.60
CA LEU A 87 -6.13 1.97 -3.33
C LEU A 87 -6.99 3.20 -3.66
N LEU A 88 -7.19 4.10 -2.70
CA LEU A 88 -7.95 5.32 -2.91
C LEU A 88 -7.25 6.26 -3.88
N GLU A 89 -5.93 6.41 -3.82
CA GLU A 89 -5.17 7.23 -4.78
C GLU A 89 -5.33 6.71 -6.21
N ALA A 90 -5.27 5.40 -6.42
CA ALA A 90 -5.56 4.79 -7.71
C ALA A 90 -7.01 5.07 -8.16
N LEU A 91 -7.99 4.90 -7.26
CA LEU A 91 -9.41 5.17 -7.57
C LEU A 91 -9.69 6.66 -7.84
N PHE A 92 -8.99 7.58 -7.18
CA PHE A 92 -9.09 9.02 -7.41
C PHE A 92 -8.67 9.38 -8.84
N ALA A 93 -7.66 8.70 -9.40
CA ALA A 93 -7.28 8.87 -10.80
C ALA A 93 -8.40 8.48 -11.78
N PHE A 94 -9.33 7.61 -11.37
CA PHE A 94 -10.54 7.25 -12.11
C PHE A 94 -11.78 8.10 -11.75
N GLY A 95 -11.62 9.17 -10.97
CA GLY A 95 -12.70 10.08 -10.60
C GLY A 95 -13.55 9.62 -9.41
N TYR A 96 -13.09 8.64 -8.62
CA TYR A 96 -13.79 8.22 -7.41
C TYR A 96 -13.80 9.35 -6.36
N ARG A 97 -14.96 9.68 -5.78
CA ARG A 97 -15.13 10.68 -4.70
C ARG A 97 -14.32 12.00 -4.90
N PRO A 98 -14.61 12.79 -5.95
CA PRO A 98 -13.84 14.00 -6.28
C PRO A 98 -13.78 15.01 -5.12
N GLU A 99 -14.88 15.21 -4.40
CA GLU A 99 -14.92 16.12 -3.23
C GLU A 99 -13.97 15.68 -2.10
N LEU A 100 -13.83 14.36 -1.88
CA LEU A 100 -12.89 13.83 -0.90
C LEU A 100 -11.46 14.08 -1.35
N TYR A 101 -11.17 13.82 -2.62
CA TYR A 101 -9.86 14.08 -3.21
C TYR A 101 -9.46 15.55 -3.09
N GLU A 102 -10.36 16.49 -3.38
CA GLU A 102 -10.11 17.93 -3.25
C GLU A 102 -9.79 18.32 -1.80
N ARG A 103 -10.60 17.86 -0.85
CA ARG A 103 -10.41 18.13 0.58
C ARG A 103 -9.07 17.61 1.10
N VAL A 104 -8.75 16.34 0.80
CA VAL A 104 -7.49 15.71 1.23
C VAL A 104 -6.29 16.37 0.53
N SER A 105 -6.39 16.69 -0.75
CA SER A 105 -5.34 17.38 -1.50
C SER A 105 -5.06 18.78 -0.95
N ALA A 106 -6.11 19.53 -0.62
CA ALA A 106 -5.98 20.85 -0.01
C ALA A 106 -5.28 20.77 1.36
N ALA A 107 -5.70 19.82 2.21
CA ALA A 107 -5.07 19.58 3.52
C ALA A 107 -3.60 19.16 3.38
N ALA A 108 -3.28 18.25 2.45
CA ALA A 108 -1.91 17.81 2.19
C ALA A 108 -1.02 18.97 1.73
N LYS A 109 -1.51 19.81 0.82
CA LYS A 109 -0.77 21.02 0.35
C LYS A 109 -0.51 21.99 1.50
N ALA A 110 -1.49 22.23 2.37
CA ALA A 110 -1.32 23.08 3.55
C ALA A 110 -0.27 22.52 4.51
N ASN A 111 -0.32 21.22 4.80
CA ASN A 111 0.65 20.53 5.67
C ASN A 111 2.07 20.58 5.10
N ILE A 112 2.23 20.37 3.79
CA ILE A 112 3.54 20.47 3.13
C ILE A 112 4.09 21.90 3.22
N LYS A 113 3.25 22.92 3.00
CA LYS A 113 3.67 24.33 3.13
C LYS A 113 4.12 24.64 4.55
N ALA A 114 3.34 24.21 5.56
CA ALA A 114 3.69 24.40 6.96
C ALA A 114 5.00 23.70 7.32
N PHE A 115 5.19 22.45 6.89
CA PHE A 115 6.43 21.69 7.11
C PHE A 115 7.64 22.42 6.51
N ARG A 116 7.56 22.89 5.25
CA ARG A 116 8.63 23.63 4.59
C ARG A 116 8.96 24.96 5.29
N ALA A 117 7.96 25.62 5.88
CA ALA A 117 8.17 26.86 6.64
C ALA A 117 8.98 26.65 7.94
N THR A 118 9.04 25.43 8.47
CA THR A 118 9.84 25.13 9.68
C THR A 118 11.35 25.09 9.43
N GLY A 119 11.81 25.25 8.18
CA GLY A 119 13.23 25.19 7.82
C GLY A 119 13.86 23.80 7.98
N LYS A 120 13.09 22.79 8.39
CA LYS A 120 13.53 21.40 8.43
C LYS A 120 13.70 20.90 7.00
N THR A 121 14.92 20.53 6.65
CA THR A 121 15.18 19.67 5.50
C THR A 121 14.80 18.24 5.87
N LEU A 122 14.24 17.52 4.89
CA LEU A 122 13.84 16.11 5.01
C LEU A 122 14.99 15.23 5.51
#